data_AF-A0A7S0AJ27-F1
#
_entry.id   AF-A0A7S0AJ27-F1
#
_cell.length_a   1.000
_cell.length_b   1.000
_cell.length_c   1.000
_cell.angle_alpha   90.00
_cell.angle_beta   90.00
_cell.angle_gamma   90.00
#
_symmetry.space_group_name_H-M   'P 1'
#
loop_
_entity.id
_entity.type
_entity.pdbx_description
1 polymer ?
#
loop_
_entity_poly.entity_id
_entity_poly.type
_entity_poly.pdbx_seq_one_letter_code
_entity_poly.pdbx_strand_id
1 'polypeptide(L)'
;LLFKPAVFVTGSQNIAAAFQEEARKPTLAFFPPHQKSLFGPHSVLVQSGEEHARVRRLIQPALSRKSVESYRESVEDAVRGFIASCKRSKGPVKLVDALRAFLVHSAGRVLLGHSAAEEDLQTFERDVAIWSRGLVSPPLALLPWTAAARALRARGRLSGLLQRWIAECRRSGQRADSLLA
;
A
#
# COMPACT_ATOMS: atom_id res chain seq x y z
N LEU A 1 -23.39 -1.00 -2.50
CA LEU A 1 -22.65 -1.90 -1.58
C LEU A 1 -22.85 -1.56 -0.10
N LEU A 2 -22.79 -0.30 0.32
CA LEU A 2 -23.55 0.16 1.50
C LEU A 2 -24.43 1.33 1.04
N PHE A 3 -25.75 1.17 1.15
CA PHE A 3 -26.77 2.19 0.87
C PHE A 3 -26.84 2.75 -0.56
N LYS A 4 -26.21 2.11 -1.55
CA LYS A 4 -26.36 2.44 -2.98
C LYS A 4 -26.70 1.19 -3.79
N PRO A 5 -27.60 1.29 -4.80
CA PRO A 5 -27.81 0.24 -5.78
C PRO A 5 -26.48 -0.20 -6.37
N ALA A 6 -26.27 -1.50 -6.47
CA ALA A 6 -25.04 -2.08 -6.98
C ALA A 6 -25.39 -3.31 -7.81
N VAL A 7 -24.70 -3.45 -8.94
CA VAL A 7 -24.76 -4.64 -9.79
C VAL A 7 -23.47 -5.42 -9.58
N PHE A 8 -23.60 -6.72 -9.35
CA PHE A 8 -22.45 -7.62 -9.25
C PHE A 8 -22.20 -8.26 -10.61
N VAL A 9 -21.06 -7.94 -11.22
CA VAL A 9 -20.63 -8.52 -12.49
C VAL A 9 -19.65 -9.65 -12.19
N THR A 10 -19.95 -10.86 -12.67
CA THR A 10 -19.13 -12.07 -12.45
C THR A 10 -19.00 -12.87 -13.74
N GLY A 11 -17.96 -13.71 -13.83
CA GLY A 11 -17.64 -14.48 -15.04
C GLY A 11 -16.77 -13.70 -16.03
N SER A 12 -15.84 -14.40 -16.68
CA SER A 12 -14.81 -13.80 -17.54
C SER A 12 -15.40 -12.99 -18.69
N GLN A 13 -16.43 -13.51 -19.37
CA GLN A 13 -17.09 -12.84 -20.49
C GLN A 13 -17.77 -11.54 -20.06
N ASN A 14 -18.50 -11.54 -18.94
CA ASN A 14 -19.20 -10.36 -18.45
C ASN A 14 -18.22 -9.28 -17.96
N ILE A 15 -17.13 -9.67 -17.31
CA ILE A 15 -16.07 -8.75 -16.89
C ILE A 15 -15.40 -8.12 -18.12
N ALA A 16 -15.10 -8.91 -19.16
CA ALA A 16 -14.54 -8.39 -20.40
C ALA A 16 -15.48 -7.39 -21.09
N ALA A 17 -16.78 -7.70 -21.17
CA ALA A 17 -17.79 -6.80 -21.70
C ALA A 17 -17.87 -5.50 -20.88
N ALA A 18 -17.82 -5.57 -19.55
CA ALA A 18 -17.83 -4.40 -18.69
C ALA A 18 -16.60 -3.49 -18.93
N PHE A 19 -15.41 -4.05 -19.13
CA PHE A 19 -14.21 -3.26 -19.46
C PHE A 19 -14.27 -2.64 -20.86
N GLN A 20 -14.89 -3.30 -21.85
CA GLN A 20 -15.11 -2.70 -23.17
C GLN A 20 -16.04 -1.49 -23.10
N GLU A 21 -17.11 -1.60 -22.30
CA GLU A 21 -18.02 -0.48 -22.06
C GLU A 21 -17.35 0.64 -21.28
N GLU A 22 -16.51 0.33 -20.29
CA GLU A 22 -15.70 1.34 -19.58
C GLU A 22 -14.76 2.12 -20.51
N ALA A 23 -14.19 1.46 -21.53
CA ALA A 23 -13.36 2.13 -22.52
C ALA A 23 -14.15 3.14 -23.38
N ARG A 24 -15.46 2.91 -23.58
CA ARG A 24 -16.36 3.84 -24.29
C ARG A 24 -16.90 4.92 -23.37
N LYS A 25 -17.25 4.54 -22.14
CA LYS A 25 -17.84 5.41 -21.12
C LYS A 25 -17.10 5.22 -19.80
N PRO A 26 -16.08 6.06 -19.52
CA PRO A 26 -15.25 5.91 -18.34
C PRO A 26 -16.07 5.89 -17.05
N THR A 27 -15.74 4.95 -16.17
CA THR A 27 -16.36 4.87 -14.85
C THR A 27 -15.64 5.74 -13.83
N LEU A 28 -16.31 6.03 -12.71
CA LEU A 28 -15.71 6.73 -11.58
C LEU A 28 -15.36 5.73 -10.48
N ALA A 29 -14.14 5.83 -9.96
CA ALA A 29 -13.70 5.03 -8.83
C ALA A 29 -14.60 5.29 -7.61
N PHE A 30 -15.19 4.21 -7.11
CA PHE A 30 -16.05 4.25 -5.93
C PHE A 30 -15.44 3.48 -4.77
N PHE A 31 -15.24 4.20 -3.67
CA PHE A 31 -14.95 3.66 -2.35
C PHE A 31 -15.91 4.31 -1.34
N PRO A 32 -16.38 3.59 -0.31
CA PRO A 32 -17.08 4.17 0.82
C PRO A 32 -16.31 5.37 1.42
N PRO A 33 -16.98 6.43 1.91
CA PRO A 33 -16.31 7.64 2.41
C PRO A 33 -15.21 7.38 3.44
N HIS A 34 -15.44 6.42 4.34
CA HIS A 34 -14.44 6.00 5.32
C HIS A 34 -13.16 5.44 4.68
N GLN A 35 -13.28 4.57 3.68
CA GLN A 35 -12.12 4.03 2.95
C GLN A 35 -11.43 5.14 2.13
N LYS A 36 -12.19 6.03 1.49
CA LYS A 36 -11.64 7.21 0.80
C LYS A 36 -10.78 8.06 1.73
N SER A 37 -11.22 8.29 2.97
CA SER A 37 -10.45 9.05 3.96
C SER A 37 -9.12 8.38 4.35
N LEU A 38 -9.09 7.03 4.37
CA LEU A 38 -7.91 6.25 4.70
C LEU A 38 -6.93 6.15 3.53
N PHE A 39 -7.40 6.06 2.29
CA PHE A 39 -6.54 6.15 1.10
C PHE A 39 -6.01 7.58 0.89
N GLY A 40 -6.81 8.58 1.24
CA GLY A 40 -6.53 9.99 0.99
C GLY A 40 -7.02 10.43 -0.39
N PRO A 41 -7.39 11.71 -0.54
CA PRO A 41 -8.04 12.22 -1.73
C PRO A 41 -7.16 12.13 -2.98
N HIS A 42 -5.83 12.17 -2.86
CA HIS A 42 -4.90 12.12 -4.00
C HIS A 42 -4.38 10.72 -4.34
N SER A 43 -4.93 9.66 -3.72
CA SER A 43 -4.52 8.29 -4.03
C SER A 43 -4.94 7.89 -5.44
N VAL A 44 -4.07 7.18 -6.16
CA VAL A 44 -4.39 6.59 -7.47
C VAL A 44 -5.66 5.72 -7.40
N LEU A 45 -5.95 5.10 -6.24
CA LEU A 45 -7.13 4.26 -6.06
C LEU A 45 -8.44 5.05 -6.07
N VAL A 46 -8.44 6.30 -5.61
CA VAL A 46 -9.67 7.10 -5.46
C VAL A 46 -9.91 8.06 -6.62
N GLN A 47 -8.88 8.30 -7.44
CA GLN A 47 -8.93 9.23 -8.56
C GLN A 47 -9.59 8.62 -9.80
N SER A 48 -10.02 9.45 -10.74
CA SER A 48 -10.60 9.02 -12.02
C SER A 48 -10.23 9.99 -13.14
N GLY A 49 -10.44 9.57 -14.39
CA GLY A 49 -10.13 10.40 -15.57
C GLY A 49 -8.66 10.81 -15.66
N GLU A 50 -8.43 12.07 -16.05
CA GLU A 50 -7.08 12.60 -16.28
C GLU A 50 -6.21 12.61 -15.03
N GLU A 51 -6.80 12.88 -13.86
CA GLU A 51 -6.08 12.89 -12.59
C GLU A 51 -5.55 11.49 -12.26
N HIS A 52 -6.38 10.45 -12.43
CA HIS A 52 -5.94 9.06 -12.30
C HIS A 52 -4.82 8.74 -13.30
N ALA A 53 -4.97 9.14 -14.57
CA ALA A 53 -3.94 8.92 -15.58
C ALA A 53 -2.62 9.60 -15.22
N ARG A 54 -2.67 10.83 -14.68
CA ARG A 54 -1.49 11.57 -14.23
C ARG A 54 -0.79 10.86 -13.08
N VAL A 55 -1.50 10.53 -12.00
CA VAL A 55 -0.90 9.85 -10.83
C VAL A 55 -0.38 8.47 -11.24
N ARG A 56 -1.12 7.74 -12.10
CA ARG A 56 -0.68 6.44 -12.62
C ARG A 56 0.64 6.55 -13.40
N ARG A 57 0.83 7.59 -14.21
CA ARG A 57 2.10 7.83 -14.93
C ARG A 57 3.27 8.09 -13.98
N LEU A 58 3.03 8.69 -12.81
CA LEU A 58 4.08 8.91 -11.81
C LEU A 58 4.55 7.60 -11.16
N ILE A 59 3.64 6.65 -10.90
CA ILE A 59 3.97 5.37 -10.25
C ILE A 59 4.43 4.28 -11.23
N GLN A 60 4.11 4.39 -12.51
CA GLN A 60 4.39 3.32 -13.49
C GLN A 60 5.90 3.02 -13.68
N PRO A 61 6.81 4.01 -13.70
CA PRO A 61 8.25 3.74 -13.85
C PRO A 61 8.80 2.82 -12.76
N ALA A 62 8.37 3.02 -11.51
CA ALA A 62 8.69 2.19 -10.34
C ALA A 62 8.26 0.71 -10.51
N LEU A 63 7.31 0.43 -11.39
CA LEU A 63 6.78 -0.90 -11.68
C LEU A 63 7.22 -1.42 -13.05
N SER A 64 8.19 -0.75 -13.69
CA SER A 64 8.76 -1.20 -14.97
C SER A 64 9.52 -2.52 -14.80
N ARG A 65 9.71 -3.27 -15.89
CA ARG A 65 10.52 -4.50 -15.88
C ARG A 65 11.91 -4.25 -15.25
N LYS A 66 12.60 -3.21 -15.71
CA LYS A 66 13.94 -2.83 -15.21
C LYS A 66 13.93 -2.57 -13.70
N SER A 67 12.92 -1.84 -13.22
CA SER A 67 12.76 -1.54 -11.80
C SER A 67 12.47 -2.80 -10.99
N VAL A 68 11.54 -3.65 -11.44
CA VAL A 68 11.24 -4.92 -10.79
C VAL A 68 12.46 -5.85 -10.73
N GLU A 69 13.26 -5.90 -11.80
CA GLU A 69 14.51 -6.65 -11.84
C GLU A 69 15.54 -6.12 -10.83
N SER A 70 15.60 -4.79 -10.62
CA SER A 70 16.48 -4.20 -9.60
C SER A 70 16.10 -4.56 -8.16
N TYR A 71 14.85 -4.97 -7.90
CA TYR A 71 14.42 -5.42 -6.57
C TYR A 71 14.79 -6.87 -6.26
N ARG A 72 15.31 -7.63 -7.24
CA ARG A 72 15.56 -9.07 -7.10
C ARG A 72 16.37 -9.42 -5.87
N GLU A 73 17.55 -8.83 -5.70
CA GLU A 73 18.45 -9.15 -4.59
C GLU A 73 17.80 -8.85 -3.24
N SER A 74 17.17 -7.66 -3.13
CA SER A 74 16.42 -7.24 -1.94
C SER A 74 15.31 -8.22 -1.56
N VAL A 75 14.52 -8.65 -2.55
CA VAL A 75 13.43 -9.61 -2.34
C VAL A 75 13.98 -10.98 -1.96
N GLU A 76 15.03 -11.46 -2.64
CA GLU A 76 15.65 -12.74 -2.33
C GLU A 76 16.25 -12.78 -0.91
N ASP A 77 16.93 -11.72 -0.49
CA ASP A 77 17.49 -11.61 0.86
C ASP A 77 16.40 -11.56 1.91
N ALA A 78 15.32 -10.82 1.66
CA ALA A 78 14.18 -10.79 2.54
C ALA A 78 13.52 -12.19 2.65
N VAL A 79 13.39 -12.92 1.54
CA VAL A 79 12.87 -14.30 1.52
C VAL A 79 13.79 -15.25 2.30
N ARG A 80 15.11 -15.16 2.09
CA ARG A 80 16.11 -15.94 2.86
C ARG A 80 15.97 -15.68 4.36
N GLY A 81 15.84 -14.41 4.75
CA GLY A 81 15.61 -13.99 6.14
C GLY A 81 14.32 -14.57 6.73
N PHE A 82 13.22 -14.53 5.97
CA PHE A 82 11.93 -15.11 6.36
C PHE A 82 11.99 -16.62 6.55
N ILE A 83 12.61 -17.36 5.62
CA ILE A 83 12.77 -18.81 5.74
C ILE A 83 13.64 -19.15 6.96
N ALA A 84 14.72 -18.40 7.17
CA ALA A 84 15.60 -18.61 8.31
C ALA A 84 14.89 -18.32 9.64
N SER A 85 14.03 -17.31 9.72
CA SER A 85 13.23 -17.02 10.92
C SER A 85 12.23 -18.14 11.21
N CYS A 86 11.58 -18.69 10.18
CA CYS A 86 10.69 -19.84 10.33
C CYS A 86 11.43 -21.07 10.83
N LYS A 87 12.62 -21.37 10.28
CA LYS A 87 13.45 -22.51 10.72
C LYS A 87 13.94 -22.39 12.17
N ARG A 88 14.18 -21.16 12.65
CA ARG A 88 14.60 -20.91 14.04
C ARG A 88 13.45 -20.98 15.04
N SER A 89 12.20 -20.99 14.59
CA SER A 89 11.04 -21.06 15.48
C SER A 89 11.05 -22.37 16.26
N LYS A 90 10.95 -22.28 17.60
CA LYS A 90 10.88 -23.45 18.50
C LYS A 90 9.50 -24.11 18.52
N GLY A 91 8.54 -23.60 17.74
CA GLY A 91 7.17 -24.10 17.71
C GLY A 91 6.42 -23.69 16.43
N PRO A 92 5.11 -23.99 16.35
CA PRO A 92 4.31 -23.69 15.17
C PRO A 92 4.36 -22.21 14.79
N VAL A 93 4.59 -21.95 13.50
CA VAL A 93 4.59 -20.59 12.95
C VAL A 93 3.19 -20.27 12.45
N LYS A 94 2.63 -19.13 12.89
CA LYS A 94 1.41 -18.57 12.29
C LYS A 94 1.73 -18.00 10.91
N LEU A 95 1.78 -18.89 9.91
CA LEU A 95 2.34 -18.59 8.59
C LEU A 95 1.73 -17.35 7.95
N VAL A 96 0.40 -17.18 8.04
CA VAL A 96 -0.29 -16.02 7.46
C VAL A 96 0.16 -14.70 8.10
N ASP A 97 0.33 -14.66 9.42
CA ASP A 97 0.76 -13.45 10.12
C ASP A 97 2.24 -13.16 9.85
N ALA A 98 3.06 -14.22 9.83
CA ALA A 98 4.48 -14.12 9.51
C ALA A 98 4.70 -13.62 8.07
N LEU A 99 3.95 -14.14 7.09
CA LEU A 99 3.99 -13.70 5.70
C LEU A 99 3.52 -12.25 5.54
N ARG A 100 2.47 -11.84 6.26
CA ARG A 100 2.00 -10.44 6.23
C ARG A 100 3.08 -9.48 6.73
N ALA A 101 3.70 -9.79 7.86
CA ALA A 101 4.79 -8.97 8.41
C ALA A 101 5.96 -8.89 7.42
N PHE A 102 6.38 -10.04 6.88
CA PHE A 102 7.42 -10.13 5.84
C PHE A 102 7.11 -9.25 4.61
N LEU A 103 5.91 -9.36 4.04
CA LEU A 103 5.54 -8.58 2.85
C LEU A 103 5.55 -7.07 3.10
N VAL A 104 5.09 -6.62 4.28
CA VAL A 104 5.11 -5.19 4.63
C VAL A 104 6.55 -4.71 4.87
N HIS A 105 7.39 -5.51 5.53
CA HIS A 105 8.81 -5.20 5.70
C HIS A 105 9.52 -5.06 4.35
N SER A 106 9.37 -6.04 3.45
CA SER A 106 9.95 -6.01 2.11
C SER A 106 9.45 -4.82 1.29
N ALA A 107 8.14 -4.53 1.34
CA ALA A 107 7.60 -3.36 0.67
C ALA A 107 8.18 -2.06 1.25
N GLY A 108 8.32 -1.97 2.57
CA GLY A 108 8.95 -0.84 3.26
C GLY A 108 10.40 -0.62 2.83
N ARG A 109 11.19 -1.69 2.76
CA ARG A 109 12.59 -1.67 2.26
C ARG A 109 12.69 -1.21 0.82
N VAL A 110 11.78 -1.64 -0.06
CA VAL A 110 11.76 -1.19 -1.47
C VAL A 110 11.28 0.27 -1.58
N LEU A 111 10.31 0.68 -0.77
CA LEU A 111 9.74 2.03 -0.80
C LEU A 111 10.69 3.09 -0.23
N LEU A 112 11.26 2.81 0.94
CA LEU A 112 12.17 3.71 1.65
C LEU A 112 13.60 3.53 1.14
N GLY A 113 13.97 2.35 0.63
CA GLY A 113 15.33 2.04 0.18
C GLY A 113 16.13 1.32 1.25
N HIS A 114 17.26 0.73 0.84
CA HIS A 114 18.08 -0.14 1.69
C HIS A 114 18.70 0.56 2.90
N SER A 115 18.95 1.87 2.79
CA SER A 115 19.56 2.70 3.84
C SER A 115 18.56 3.20 4.89
N ALA A 116 17.27 2.87 4.77
CA ALA A 116 16.28 3.23 5.76
C ALA A 116 16.63 2.62 7.13
N ALA A 117 16.55 3.44 8.19
CA ALA A 117 16.76 3.00 9.56
C ALA A 117 15.76 1.89 9.91
N GLU A 118 16.22 0.90 10.67
CA GLU A 118 15.38 -0.23 11.06
C GLU A 118 14.20 0.23 11.94
N GLU A 119 14.40 1.27 12.76
CA GLU A 119 13.35 1.89 13.57
C GLU A 119 12.23 2.52 12.71
N ASP A 120 12.60 3.13 11.58
CA ASP A 120 11.62 3.71 10.64
C ASP A 120 10.84 2.61 9.92
N LEU A 121 11.49 1.50 9.53
CA LEU A 121 10.84 0.34 8.94
C LEU A 121 9.84 -0.33 9.90
N GLN A 122 10.25 -0.54 11.16
CA GLN A 122 9.36 -1.07 12.19
C GLN A 122 8.17 -0.14 12.47
N THR A 123 8.41 1.17 12.47
CA THR A 123 7.34 2.17 12.61
C THR A 123 6.38 2.11 11.43
N PHE A 124 6.91 2.03 10.20
CA PHE A 124 6.14 1.87 8.97
C PHE A 124 5.28 0.59 9.02
N GLU A 125 5.87 -0.56 9.33
CA GLU A 125 5.15 -1.84 9.41
C GLU A 125 4.00 -1.81 10.41
N ARG A 126 4.28 -1.32 11.62
CA ARG A 126 3.29 -1.22 12.69
C ARG A 126 2.11 -0.35 12.23
N ASP A 127 2.41 0.80 11.65
CA ASP A 127 1.36 1.75 11.25
C ASP A 127 0.60 1.28 10.01
N VAL A 128 1.24 0.61 9.05
CA VAL A 128 0.56 -0.07 7.93
C VAL A 128 -0.40 -1.13 8.47
N ALA A 129 0.02 -1.97 9.43
CA ALA A 129 -0.85 -2.99 10.01
C ALA A 129 -2.06 -2.39 10.77
N ILE A 130 -1.90 -1.25 11.44
CA ILE A 130 -3.02 -0.52 12.06
C ILE A 130 -3.94 0.08 10.98
N TRP A 131 -3.37 0.70 9.96
CA TRP A 131 -4.10 1.31 8.85
C TRP A 131 -4.91 0.28 8.05
N SER A 132 -4.33 -0.87 7.70
CA SER A 132 -5.01 -1.93 6.94
C SER A 132 -6.20 -2.53 7.69
N ARG A 133 -6.09 -2.70 9.02
CA ARG A 133 -7.22 -3.11 9.86
C ARG A 133 -8.35 -2.08 9.85
N GLY A 134 -8.01 -0.81 9.70
CA GLY A 134 -8.96 0.28 9.52
C GLY A 134 -9.83 0.10 8.29
N LEU A 135 -9.26 -0.26 7.14
CA LEU A 135 -9.96 -0.30 5.85
C LEU A 135 -11.22 -1.18 5.85
N VAL A 136 -11.22 -2.25 6.65
CA VAL A 136 -12.33 -3.22 6.76
C VAL A 136 -13.16 -3.05 8.03
N SER A 137 -12.86 -2.04 8.85
CA SER A 137 -13.58 -1.79 10.10
C SER A 137 -14.84 -0.94 9.89
N PRO A 138 -15.83 -1.03 10.80
CA PRO A 138 -16.98 -0.12 10.79
C PRO A 138 -16.54 1.35 10.83
N PRO A 139 -17.26 2.26 10.13
CA PRO A 139 -16.83 3.64 9.91
C PRO A 139 -17.06 4.56 11.14
N LEU A 140 -16.62 4.13 12.32
CA LEU A 140 -16.85 4.79 13.61
C LEU A 140 -15.68 5.70 14.03
N ALA A 141 -15.15 6.48 13.09
CA ALA A 141 -13.94 7.28 13.28
C ALA A 141 -14.06 8.39 14.35
N LEU A 142 -15.28 8.82 14.68
CA LEU A 142 -15.53 9.83 15.72
C LEU A 142 -15.19 9.32 17.14
N LEU A 143 -15.18 8.00 17.34
CA LEU A 143 -14.87 7.39 18.63
C LEU A 143 -13.38 7.02 18.70
N PRO A 144 -12.58 7.61 19.61
CA PRO A 144 -11.12 7.57 19.53
C PRO A 144 -10.52 6.16 19.73
N TRP A 145 -11.23 5.23 20.38
CA TRP A 145 -10.77 3.86 20.62
C TRP A 145 -11.03 2.90 19.44
N THR A 146 -11.79 3.32 18.43
CA THR A 146 -12.16 2.43 17.33
C THR A 146 -10.99 2.11 16.40
N ALA A 147 -11.13 1.02 15.65
CA ALA A 147 -10.17 0.67 14.60
C ALA A 147 -10.08 1.78 13.53
N ALA A 148 -11.22 2.38 13.14
CA ALA A 148 -11.29 3.51 12.22
C ALA A 148 -10.47 4.73 12.71
N ALA A 149 -10.68 5.17 13.95
CA ALA A 149 -9.95 6.29 14.52
C ALA A 149 -8.45 6.01 14.65
N ARG A 150 -8.08 4.78 15.08
CA ARG A 150 -6.67 4.35 15.16
C ARG A 150 -6.01 4.32 13.78
N ALA A 151 -6.73 3.90 12.75
CA ALA A 151 -6.23 3.85 11.38
C ALA A 151 -5.98 5.24 10.78
N LEU A 152 -6.84 6.22 11.08
CA LEU A 152 -6.60 7.62 10.67
C LEU A 152 -5.36 8.20 11.35
N ARG A 153 -5.15 7.91 12.65
CA ARG A 153 -3.92 8.33 13.35
C ARG A 153 -2.67 7.64 12.77
N ALA A 154 -2.76 6.35 12.45
CA ALA A 154 -1.68 5.62 11.79
C ALA A 154 -1.35 6.21 10.41
N ARG A 155 -2.37 6.53 9.60
CA ARG A 155 -2.21 7.25 8.33
C ARG A 155 -1.47 8.57 8.51
N GLY A 156 -1.81 9.35 9.54
CA GLY A 156 -1.13 10.61 9.85
C GLY A 156 0.36 10.40 10.15
N ARG A 157 0.70 9.40 10.96
CA ARG A 157 2.10 9.05 11.27
C ARG A 157 2.86 8.56 10.04
N LEU A 158 2.26 7.69 9.22
CA LEU A 158 2.83 7.24 7.94
C LEU A 158 3.12 8.43 7.02
N SER A 159 2.17 9.36 6.88
CA SER A 159 2.36 10.56 6.07
C SER A 159 3.53 11.40 6.58
N GLY A 160 3.66 11.58 7.89
CA GLY A 160 4.77 12.32 8.49
C GLY A 160 6.12 11.63 8.27
N LEU A 161 6.19 10.30 8.40
CA LEU A 161 7.39 9.51 8.12
C LEU A 161 7.80 9.66 6.65
N LEU A 162 6.88 9.46 5.71
CA LEU A 162 7.15 9.58 4.28
C LEU A 162 7.57 11.00 3.87
N GLN A 163 6.97 12.04 4.47
CA GLN A 163 7.37 13.43 4.21
C GLN A 163 8.80 13.72 4.68
N ARG A 164 9.19 13.22 5.86
CA ARG A 164 10.57 13.35 6.35
C ARG A 164 11.54 12.64 5.41
N TRP A 165 11.20 11.42 5.01
CA TRP A 165 12.01 10.62 4.08
C TRP A 165 12.22 11.34 2.74
N ILE A 166 11.13 11.81 2.12
CA ILE A 166 11.19 12.58 0.86
C ILE A 166 12.07 13.83 1.01
N ALA A 167 11.97 14.54 2.14
CA ALA A 167 12.80 15.71 2.41
C ALA A 167 14.29 15.37 2.59
N GLU A 168 14.61 14.19 3.12
CA GLU A 168 15.97 13.69 3.22
C GLU A 168 16.55 13.30 1.86
N CYS A 169 15.83 12.51 1.05
CA CYS A 169 16.26 12.16 -0.32
C CYS A 169 16.56 13.41 -1.17
N ARG A 170 15.72 14.45 -1.05
CA ARG A 170 15.92 15.73 -1.76
C ARG A 170 17.18 16.47 -1.32
N ARG A 171 17.57 16.36 -0.04
CA ARG A 171 18.78 17.00 0.50
C ARG A 171 20.06 16.22 0.18
N SER A 172 20.01 14.89 0.22
CA SER A 172 21.17 14.03 -0.02
C SER A 172 21.47 13.83 -1.50
N GLY A 173 20.55 14.20 -2.40
CA GLY A 173 20.67 13.90 -3.83
C GLY A 173 20.60 12.40 -4.13
N GLN A 174 20.25 11.57 -3.15
CA GLN A 174 20.02 10.13 -3.33
C GLN A 174 18.79 9.94 -4.21
N ARG A 175 19.04 9.76 -5.49
CA ARG A 175 18.03 9.47 -6.52
C ARG A 175 17.88 7.98 -6.83
N ALA A 176 18.73 7.11 -6.26
CA ALA A 176 19.06 5.85 -6.91
C ALA A 176 18.37 4.59 -6.38
N ASP A 177 17.94 4.52 -5.10
CA ASP A 177 17.61 3.20 -4.50
C ASP A 177 16.20 3.10 -3.87
N SER A 178 15.33 4.11 -4.04
CA SER A 178 13.98 4.09 -3.45
C SER A 178 12.91 4.44 -4.47
N LEU A 179 11.70 3.89 -4.29
CA LEU A 179 10.54 4.18 -5.14
C LEU A 179 10.01 5.62 -5.03
N LEU A 180 10.47 6.37 -4.02
CA LEU A 180 9.99 7.72 -3.71
C LEU A 180 10.97 8.82 -4.14
N ALA A 181 12.07 8.45 -4.80
CA ALA A 181 13.14 9.34 -5.25
C ALA A 181 12.92 9.91 -6.65
#